data_AF-A0A1F9KK59-F1
#
_entry.id   AF-A0A1F9KK59-F1
#
_cell.length_a   1.000
_cell.length_b   1.000
_cell.length_c   1.000
_cell.angle_alpha   90.00
_cell.angle_beta   90.00
_cell.angle_gamma   90.00
#
_symmetry.space_group_name_H-M   'P 1'
#
loop_
_entity.id
_entity.type
_entity.pdbx_description
1 polymer ?
#
loop_
_entity_poly.entity_id
_entity_poly.type
_entity_poly.pdbx_seq_one_letter_code
_entity_poly.pdbx_strand_id
1 'polypeptide(L)' 'MRTITAIISVEKLTANAIAPLTAALKQVPGVQSIDFSLERSVAVVEFDGGEAKVDDLLRAVQQAGYQVL' A
#
# COMPACT_ATOMS: atom_id res chain seq x y z
N MET A 1 5.94 -7.43 -18.04
CA MET A 1 5.28 -7.08 -16.76
C MET A 1 6.22 -7.45 -15.65
N ARG A 2 6.66 -6.46 -14.86
CA ARG A 2 7.57 -6.64 -13.73
C ARG A 2 6.77 -6.37 -12.47
N THR A 3 6.12 -7.41 -11.96
CA THR A 3 5.42 -7.31 -10.67
C THR A 3 6.46 -7.13 -9.57
N ILE A 4 6.30 -6.04 -8.82
CA ILE A 4 7.07 -5.72 -7.64
C ILE A 4 6.14 -5.81 -6.45
N THR A 5 6.58 -6.52 -5.44
CA THR A 5 5.91 -6.60 -4.15
C THR A 5 6.60 -5.64 -3.19
N ALA A 6 5.87 -4.64 -2.69
CA ALA A 6 6.30 -3.78 -1.61
C ALA A 6 5.64 -4.22 -0.30
N ILE A 7 6.45 -4.34 0.75
CA ILE A 7 5.96 -4.54 2.12
C ILE A 7 6.14 -3.22 2.83
N ILE A 8 5.04 -2.64 3.27
CA ILE A 8 4.97 -1.33 3.88
C ILE A 8 4.54 -1.52 5.34
N SER A 9 5.41 -1.17 6.27
CA SER A 9 5.06 -1.19 7.69
C SER A 9 4.16 0.00 7.98
N VAL A 10 2.97 -0.22 8.53
CA VAL A 10 2.01 0.86 8.80
C VAL A 10 1.89 1.02 10.31
N GLU A 11 2.18 2.22 10.82
CA GLU A 11 2.02 2.49 12.25
C GLU A 11 0.52 2.45 12.59
N LYS A 12 0.14 1.60 13.55
CA LYS A 12 -1.27 1.36 13.96
C LYS A 12 -2.17 0.80 12.85
N LEU A 13 -1.68 -0.18 12.09
CA LEU A 13 -2.51 -0.93 11.14
C LEU A 13 -3.69 -1.59 11.88
N THR A 14 -4.88 -1.06 11.68
CA THR A 14 -6.14 -1.57 12.24
C THR A 14 -7.10 -1.91 11.11
N ALA A 15 -8.10 -2.78 11.38
CA ALA A 15 -9.07 -3.18 10.38
C ALA A 15 -9.81 -1.97 9.73
N ASN A 16 -10.01 -0.90 10.49
CA ASN A 16 -10.65 0.33 10.01
C ASN A 16 -9.76 1.15 9.06
N ALA A 17 -8.43 0.97 9.13
CA ALA A 17 -7.46 1.61 8.25
C ALA A 17 -7.29 0.90 6.90
N ILE A 18 -7.68 -0.38 6.82
CA ILE A 18 -7.56 -1.17 5.60
C ILE A 18 -8.38 -0.55 4.46
N ALA A 19 -9.63 -0.16 4.71
CA ALA A 19 -10.49 0.42 3.69
C ALA A 19 -9.92 1.72 3.05
N PRO A 20 -9.53 2.75 3.84
CA PRO A 20 -8.95 3.96 3.27
C PRO A 20 -7.56 3.73 2.63
N LEU A 21 -6.69 2.89 3.22
CA LEU A 21 -5.41 2.55 2.57
C LEU A 21 -5.63 1.85 1.23
N THR A 22 -6.53 0.86 1.18
CA THR A 22 -6.84 0.13 -0.05
C THR A 22 -7.36 1.08 -1.12
N ALA A 23 -8.27 1.99 -0.75
CA ALA A 23 -8.80 2.98 -1.67
C ALA A 23 -7.70 3.89 -2.23
N ALA A 24 -6.79 4.37 -1.38
CA ALA A 24 -5.68 5.21 -1.80
C ALA A 24 -4.68 4.45 -2.68
N LEU A 25 -4.28 3.24 -2.29
CA LEU A 25 -3.36 2.40 -3.07
C LEU A 25 -3.98 2.00 -4.42
N LYS A 26 -5.29 1.77 -4.49
CA LYS A 26 -5.99 1.52 -5.77
C LYS A 26 -6.00 2.71 -6.71
N GLN A 27 -5.75 3.94 -6.25
CA GLN A 27 -5.61 5.10 -7.13
C GLN A 27 -4.26 5.11 -7.86
N VAL A 28 -3.28 4.35 -7.38
CA VAL A 28 -1.96 4.27 -7.99
C VAL A 28 -2.04 3.41 -9.26
N PRO A 29 -1.70 3.96 -10.44
CA PRO A 29 -1.72 3.21 -11.69
C PRO A 29 -0.67 2.09 -11.67
N GLY A 30 -1.08 0.88 -12.05
CA GLY A 30 -0.20 -0.29 -12.03
C GLY A 30 -0.32 -1.16 -10.77
N VAL A 31 -1.14 -0.80 -9.78
CA VAL A 31 -1.45 -1.69 -8.65
C VAL A 31 -2.31 -2.86 -9.12
N GLN A 32 -1.85 -4.07 -8.82
CA GLN A 32 -2.50 -5.32 -9.20
C GLN A 32 -3.21 -5.97 -8.00
N SER A 33 -2.51 -6.10 -6.88
CA SER A 33 -3.04 -6.69 -5.64
C SER A 33 -2.62 -5.90 -4.42
N ILE A 34 -3.47 -5.92 -3.39
CA ILE A 34 -3.23 -5.26 -2.11
C ILE A 34 -3.71 -6.21 -1.02
N ASP A 35 -2.79 -6.58 -0.14
CA ASP A 35 -3.00 -7.47 1.00
C ASP A 35 -2.59 -6.76 2.29
N PHE A 36 -3.27 -7.07 3.39
CA PHE A 36 -2.99 -6.47 4.69
C PHE A 36 -2.80 -7.56 5.72
N SER A 37 -1.68 -7.52 6.43
CA SER A 37 -1.35 -8.45 7.50
C SER A 37 -1.45 -7.74 8.85
N LEU A 38 -2.60 -7.86 9.51
CA LEU A 38 -2.83 -7.34 10.86
C LEU A 38 -1.89 -8.02 11.89
N GLU A 39 -1.58 -9.31 11.70
CA GLU A 39 -0.67 -10.06 12.59
C GLU A 39 0.74 -9.45 12.63
N ARG A 40 1.22 -8.95 11.48
CA ARG A 40 2.54 -8.33 11.35
C ARG A 40 2.49 -6.81 11.33
N SER A 41 1.30 -6.21 11.33
CA SER A 41 1.08 -4.78 11.15
C SER A 41 1.72 -4.20 9.88
N VAL A 42 1.65 -4.94 8.77
CA VAL A 42 2.21 -4.54 7.46
C VAL A 42 1.18 -4.64 6.35
N ALA A 43 1.31 -3.78 5.33
CA ALA A 43 0.58 -3.85 4.07
C ALA A 43 1.50 -4.41 2.98
N VAL A 44 1.03 -5.41 2.25
CA VAL A 44 1.72 -6.02 1.12
C VAL A 44 1.03 -5.56 -0.15
N VAL A 45 1.76 -4.88 -1.03
CA VAL A 45 1.19 -4.33 -2.26
C VAL A 45 1.96 -4.85 -3.45
N GLU A 46 1.25 -5.43 -4.41
CA GLU A 46 1.80 -5.88 -5.68
C GLU A 46 1.41 -4.89 -6.78
N PHE A 47 2.41 -4.35 -7.45
CA PHE A 47 2.24 -3.38 -8.52
C PHE A 47 3.25 -3.63 -9.65
N ASP A 48 2.96 -3.17 -10.86
CA ASP A 48 3.93 -3.22 -11.94
C ASP A 48 4.97 -2.09 -11.76
N GLY A 49 6.23 -2.46 -11.55
CA GLY A 49 7.34 -1.52 -11.36
C GLY A 49 7.72 -0.71 -12.61
N GLY A 50 7.10 -1.01 -13.75
CA GLY A 50 7.16 -0.20 -14.96
C GLY A 50 6.12 0.92 -15.00
N GLU A 51 4.99 0.78 -14.29
CA GLU A 51 3.91 1.79 -14.20
C GLU A 51 3.92 2.56 -12.87
N ALA A 52 4.16 1.88 -11.76
CA ALA A 52 4.16 2.45 -10.42
C ALA A 52 5.50 2.28 -9.69
N LYS A 53 5.68 3.08 -8.64
CA LYS A 53 6.84 3.00 -7.74
C LYS A 53 6.39 3.05 -6.29
N VAL A 54 7.26 2.55 -5.42
CA VAL A 54 7.07 2.58 -3.96
C VAL A 54 6.78 4.00 -3.44
N ASP A 55 7.40 5.01 -4.04
CA ASP A 55 7.17 6.43 -3.70
C ASP A 55 5.71 6.89 -3.93
N ASP A 56 5.06 6.36 -4.97
CA ASP A 56 3.66 6.68 -5.30
C ASP A 56 2.71 6.04 -4.28
N LEU A 57 3.00 4.79 -3.88
CA LEU A 57 2.30 4.10 -2.80
C LEU A 57 2.47 4.86 -1.47
N LEU A 58 3.68 5.30 -1.15
CA LEU A 58 3.94 6.09 0.06
C LEU A 58 3.13 7.39 0.06
N ARG A 59 3.07 8.09 -1.08
CA ARG A 59 2.28 9.30 -1.24
C ARG A 59 0.79 9.02 -1.05
N ALA A 60 0.26 7.97 -1.67
CA ALA A 60 -1.13 7.55 -1.51
C ALA A 60 -1.48 7.26 -0.03
N VAL A 61 -0.60 6.54 0.68
CA VAL A 61 -0.80 6.23 2.10
C VAL A 61 -0.73 7.49 2.98
N GLN A 62 0.20 8.40 2.69
CA GLN A 62 0.26 9.72 3.36
C GLN A 62 -0.99 10.56 3.10
N GLN A 63 -1.52 10.55 1.86
CA GLN A 63 -2.76 11.25 1.53
C GLN A 63 -3.97 10.67 2.26
N ALA A 64 -3.95 9.37 2.56
CA ALA A 64 -4.96 8.72 3.40
C ALA A 64 -4.81 9.08 4.90
N GLY A 65 -3.76 9.80 5.29
CA GLY A 65 -3.51 10.21 6.67
C GLY A 65 -2.79 9.16 7.52
N TYR A 66 -2.18 8.16 6.88
CA TYR A 66 -1.44 7.11 7.56
C TYR A 66 0.06 7.28 7.37
N GLN A 67 0.81 7.01 8.44
CA GLN A 67 2.26 7.08 8.42
C GLN A 67 2.83 5.67 8.34
N VAL A 68 3.77 5.49 7.41
CA VAL A 68 4.46 4.23 7.19
C VAL A 68 5.89 4.34 7.70
N LEU A 69 6.38 3.26 8.30
CA LEU A 69 7.66 3.18 9.02
C LEU A 69 8.74 2.46 8.18
#